data_AF-A0A9X3BU18-F1
#
_entry.id   AF-A0A9X3BU18-F1
#
_cell.length_a   1.000
_cell.length_b   1.000
_cell.length_c   1.000
_cell.angle_alpha   90.00
_cell.angle_beta   90.00
_cell.angle_gamma   90.00
#
_symmetry.space_group_name_H-M   'P 1'
#
loop_
_entity.id
_entity.type
_entity.pdbx_description
1 polymer ?
#
loop_
_entity_poly.entity_id
_entity_poly.type
_entity_poly.pdbx_seq_one_letter_code
_entity_poly.pdbx_strand_id
1 'polypeptide(L)'
;MTDIVLKFNEAQQAVDELNAEAAKLEELTAEEGALVDQIAGSEWTGSGEGSWEQRQREWQKESVEESAALRRLVQAVEAAHGLMKDTESQVSGLFN
;
A
#
# COMPACT_ATOMS: atom_id res chain seq x y z
N MET A 1 12.30 -21.87 -23.28
CA MET A 1 11.24 -20.88 -22.99
C MET A 1 10.83 -20.96 -21.51
N THR A 2 11.80 -21.09 -20.59
CA THR A 2 11.57 -21.46 -19.17
C THR A 2 12.02 -20.38 -18.19
N ASP A 3 13.16 -19.71 -18.44
CA ASP A 3 13.67 -18.68 -17.52
C ASP A 3 12.80 -17.42 -17.44
N ILE A 4 12.16 -17.06 -18.54
CA ILE A 4 11.35 -15.83 -18.63
C ILE A 4 10.04 -15.96 -17.85
N VAL A 5 9.41 -17.14 -17.93
CA VAL A 5 8.22 -17.48 -17.15
C VAL A 5 8.52 -17.50 -15.66
N LEU A 6 9.70 -18.02 -15.26
CA LEU A 6 10.14 -17.99 -13.87
C LEU A 6 10.26 -16.55 -13.36
N LYS A 7 10.91 -15.66 -14.13
CA LYS A 7 11.05 -14.25 -13.77
C LYS A 7 9.72 -13.51 -13.67
N PHE A 8 8.75 -13.83 -14.53
CA PHE A 8 7.39 -13.30 -14.39
C PHE A 8 6.71 -13.73 -13.10
N ASN A 9 6.89 -14.99 -12.69
CA ASN A 9 6.32 -15.49 -11.44
C ASN A 9 6.98 -14.83 -10.22
N GLU A 10 8.32 -14.66 -10.22
CA GLU A 10 9.04 -13.93 -9.17
C GLU A 10 8.58 -12.47 -9.07
N ALA A 11 8.41 -11.80 -10.22
CA ALA A 11 7.91 -10.44 -10.28
C ALA A 11 6.47 -10.31 -9.79
N GLN A 12 5.60 -11.28 -10.08
CA GLN A 12 4.24 -11.32 -9.54
C GLN A 12 4.25 -11.53 -8.02
N GLN A 13 5.08 -12.44 -7.51
CA GLN A 13 5.20 -12.67 -6.07
C GLN A 13 5.64 -11.39 -5.33
N ALA A 14 6.62 -10.65 -5.86
CA ALA A 14 7.06 -9.39 -5.27
C ALA A 14 5.93 -8.34 -5.23
N VAL A 15 5.03 -8.34 -6.21
CA VAL A 15 3.87 -7.46 -6.25
C VAL A 15 2.81 -7.86 -5.23
N ASP A 16 2.56 -9.16 -5.09
CA ASP A 16 1.64 -9.69 -4.07
C ASP A 16 2.14 -9.34 -2.66
N GLU A 17 3.45 -9.41 -2.43
CA GLU A 17 4.11 -8.98 -1.18
C GLU A 17 3.96 -7.47 -0.95
N LEU A 18 4.13 -6.64 -1.98
CA LEU A 18 3.91 -5.19 -1.90
C LEU A 18 2.45 -4.83 -1.55
N ASN A 19 1.48 -5.54 -2.13
CA ASN A 19 0.06 -5.37 -1.80
C ASN A 19 -0.23 -5.73 -0.34
N ALA A 20 0.31 -6.85 0.13
CA ALA A 20 0.12 -7.31 1.50
C ALA A 20 0.69 -6.30 2.50
N GLU A 21 1.90 -5.76 2.24
CA GLU A 21 2.51 -4.77 3.11
C GLU A 21 1.76 -3.43 3.08
N ALA A 22 1.24 -3.02 1.91
CA ALA A 22 0.40 -1.83 1.81
C ALA A 22 -0.89 -1.95 2.64
N ALA A 23 -1.58 -3.09 2.54
CA ALA A 23 -2.78 -3.36 3.35
C ALA A 23 -2.47 -3.39 4.85
N LYS A 24 -1.32 -3.95 5.24
CA LYS A 24 -0.87 -3.99 6.63
C LYS A 24 -0.55 -2.60 7.18
N LEU A 25 0.09 -1.74 6.40
CA LEU A 25 0.37 -0.35 6.80
C LEU A 25 -0.93 0.43 7.02
N GLU A 26 -1.95 0.19 6.19
CA GLU A 26 -3.28 0.79 6.35
C GLU A 26 -3.99 0.33 7.62
N GLU A 27 -3.89 -0.96 7.95
CA GLU A 27 -4.43 -1.50 9.20
C GLU A 27 -3.73 -0.89 10.41
N LEU A 28 -2.39 -0.86 10.42
CA LEU A 28 -1.60 -0.30 11.53
C LEU A 28 -1.88 1.18 11.77
N THR A 29 -1.99 1.97 10.70
CA THR A 29 -2.31 3.41 10.83
C THR A 29 -3.74 3.65 11.31
N ALA A 30 -4.70 2.81 10.92
CA ALA A 30 -6.05 2.86 11.46
C ALA A 30 -6.11 2.46 12.95
N GLU A 31 -5.38 1.41 13.34
CA GLU A 31 -5.28 0.97 14.73
C GLU A 31 -4.62 2.03 15.62
N GLU A 32 -3.49 2.61 15.18
CA GLU A 32 -2.86 3.71 15.91
C GLU A 32 -3.81 4.90 16.02
N GLY A 33 -4.52 5.25 14.95
CA GLY A 33 -5.48 6.35 14.94
C GLY A 33 -6.56 6.16 16.00
N ALA A 34 -7.12 4.95 16.09
CA ALA A 34 -8.12 4.60 17.09
C ALA A 34 -7.57 4.63 18.52
N LEU A 35 -6.34 4.15 18.74
CA LEU A 35 -5.68 4.21 20.05
C LEU A 35 -5.44 5.66 20.48
N VAL A 36 -4.99 6.51 19.57
CA VAL A 36 -4.78 7.93 19.84
C VAL A 36 -6.10 8.62 20.18
N ASP A 37 -7.17 8.36 19.43
CA ASP A 37 -8.52 8.88 19.71
C ASP A 37 -9.00 8.47 21.11
N GLN A 38 -8.74 7.22 21.51
CA GLN A 38 -9.09 6.72 22.84
C GLN A 38 -8.32 7.45 23.95
N ILE A 39 -7.01 7.65 23.77
CA ILE A 39 -6.15 8.37 24.73
C ILE A 39 -6.60 9.82 24.84
N ALA A 40 -6.83 10.49 23.71
CA ALA A 40 -7.28 11.89 23.67
C ALA A 40 -8.67 12.08 24.31
N GLY A 41 -9.61 11.17 24.04
CA GLY A 41 -10.99 11.29 24.50
C GLY A 41 -11.25 10.86 25.94
N SER A 42 -10.34 10.11 26.59
CA SER A 42 -10.59 9.55 27.92
C SER A 42 -9.44 9.61 28.92
N GLU A 43 -8.18 9.67 28.46
CA GLU A 43 -7.00 9.55 29.33
C GLU A 43 -6.19 10.85 29.43
N TRP A 44 -6.35 11.78 28.48
CA TRP A 44 -5.57 13.01 28.42
C TRP A 44 -6.43 14.27 28.55
N THR A 45 -6.64 14.73 29.79
CA THR A 45 -7.27 16.03 30.08
C THR A 45 -6.19 17.05 30.46
N GLY A 46 -5.73 17.89 29.53
CA GLY A 46 -4.66 18.86 29.80
C GLY A 46 -4.54 19.97 28.76
N SER A 47 -3.78 21.03 29.05
CA SER A 47 -3.64 22.23 28.20
C SER A 47 -3.03 22.00 26.81
N GLY A 48 -2.59 20.78 26.50
CA GLY A 48 -2.09 20.36 25.19
C GLY A 48 -3.15 19.72 24.27
N GLU A 49 -4.37 19.48 24.76
CA GLU A 49 -5.45 18.81 24.01
C GLU A 49 -5.76 19.51 22.69
N GLY A 50 -5.95 20.84 22.71
CA GLY A 50 -6.27 21.60 21.50
C GLY A 50 -5.13 21.67 20.47
N SER A 51 -3.85 21.65 20.89
CA SER A 51 -2.71 21.60 19.96
C SER A 51 -2.44 20.19 19.44
N TRP A 52 -2.85 19.17 20.20
CA TRP A 52 -2.81 17.77 19.78
C TRP A 52 -3.86 17.45 18.74
N GLU A 53 -5.12 17.85 18.95
CA GLU A 53 -6.21 17.59 18.01
C GLU A 53 -5.89 18.03 16.57
N GLN A 54 -5.28 19.21 16.42
CA GLN A 54 -4.90 19.70 15.09
C GLN A 54 -3.83 18.82 14.45
N ARG A 55 -2.79 18.45 15.21
CA ARG A 55 -1.72 17.57 14.72
C ARG A 55 -2.23 16.16 14.42
N GLN A 56 -3.16 15.66 15.21
CA GLN A 56 -3.78 14.36 14.99
C GLN A 56 -4.57 14.34 13.67
N ARG A 57 -5.36 15.38 13.40
CA ARG A 57 -6.09 15.50 12.12
C ARG A 57 -5.14 15.60 10.92
N GLU A 58 -4.05 16.35 11.06
CA GLU A 58 -3.01 16.46 10.03
C GLU A 58 -2.34 15.11 9.76
N TRP A 59 -1.92 14.41 10.82
CA TRP A 59 -1.31 13.09 10.73
C TRP A 59 -2.25 12.02 10.14
N GLN A 60 -3.52 11.97 10.56
CA GLN A 60 -4.51 11.04 9.99
C GLN A 60 -4.71 11.30 8.49
N LYS A 61 -4.76 12.57 8.09
CA LYS A 61 -4.86 12.96 6.68
C LYS A 61 -3.65 12.50 5.88
N GLU A 62 -2.43 12.78 6.36
CA GLU A 62 -1.18 12.35 5.71
C GLU A 62 -1.11 10.82 5.60
N SER A 63 -1.47 10.10 6.65
CA SER A 63 -1.48 8.63 6.66
C SER A 63 -2.43 8.04 5.61
N VAL A 64 -3.61 8.63 5.43
CA VAL A 64 -4.57 8.23 4.37
C VAL A 64 -4.04 8.56 2.99
N GLU A 65 -3.41 9.74 2.80
CA GLU A 65 -2.84 10.15 1.53
C GLU A 65 -1.67 9.25 1.10
N GLU A 66 -0.77 8.92 2.02
CA GLU A 66 0.38 8.04 1.79
C GLU A 66 -0.06 6.60 1.51
N SER A 67 -1.02 6.08 2.27
CA SER A 67 -1.59 4.75 2.02
C SER A 67 -2.24 4.66 0.63
N ALA A 68 -3.00 5.69 0.25
CA ALA A 68 -3.59 5.78 -1.08
C ALA A 68 -2.52 5.88 -2.19
N ALA A 69 -1.42 6.61 -1.94
CA ALA A 69 -0.29 6.69 -2.87
C ALA A 69 0.41 5.33 -3.03
N LEU A 70 0.59 4.60 -1.93
CA LEU A 70 1.17 3.26 -1.93
C LEU A 70 0.30 2.28 -2.72
N ARG A 71 -1.02 2.24 -2.50
CA ARG A 71 -1.93 1.42 -3.33
C ARG A 71 -1.83 1.75 -4.81
N ARG A 72 -1.78 3.04 -5.18
CA ARG A 72 -1.63 3.46 -6.58
C ARG A 72 -0.31 3.00 -7.18
N LEU A 73 0.78 3.05 -6.42
CA LEU A 73 2.06 2.54 -6.85
C LEU A 73 1.98 1.03 -7.14
N VAL A 74 1.39 0.25 -6.22
CA VAL A 74 1.28 -1.21 -6.42
C VAL A 74 0.41 -1.55 -7.63
N GLN A 75 -0.72 -0.87 -7.81
CA GLN A 75 -1.57 -1.02 -9.01
C GLN A 75 -0.84 -0.69 -10.32
N ALA A 76 0.02 0.32 -10.31
CA ALA A 76 0.83 0.67 -11.48
C ALA A 76 1.87 -0.41 -11.81
N VAL A 77 2.47 -1.02 -10.78
CA VAL A 77 3.40 -2.14 -10.95
C VAL A 77 2.68 -3.39 -11.47
N GLU A 78 1.51 -3.73 -10.91
CA GLU A 78 0.65 -4.81 -11.41
C GLU A 78 0.30 -4.63 -12.89
N ALA A 79 -0.15 -3.43 -13.27
CA ALA A 79 -0.51 -3.13 -14.65
C ALA A 79 0.68 -3.25 -15.61
N ALA A 80 1.86 -2.78 -15.20
CA ALA A 80 3.08 -2.91 -15.99
C ALA A 80 3.50 -4.38 -16.16
N HIS A 81 3.44 -5.18 -15.09
CA HIS A 81 3.76 -6.61 -15.14
C HIS A 81 2.76 -7.40 -16.02
N GLY A 82 1.47 -7.09 -15.91
CA GLY A 82 0.43 -7.68 -16.76
C GLY A 82 0.67 -7.39 -18.24
N LEU A 83 0.95 -6.13 -18.59
CA LEU A 83 1.27 -5.73 -19.97
C LEU A 83 2.51 -6.45 -20.51
N MET A 84 3.56 -6.57 -19.70
CA MET A 84 4.79 -7.26 -20.09
C MET A 84 4.53 -8.74 -20.37
N LYS A 85 3.81 -9.43 -19.47
CA LYS A 85 3.45 -10.84 -19.63
C LYS A 85 2.57 -11.11 -20.85
N ASP A 86 1.59 -10.25 -21.11
CA ASP A 86 0.70 -10.36 -22.26
C ASP A 86 1.47 -10.17 -23.58
N THR A 87 2.37 -9.19 -23.61
CA THR A 87 3.25 -8.95 -24.76
C THR A 87 4.17 -10.15 -25.03
N GLU A 88 4.80 -10.70 -24.00
CA GLU A 88 5.63 -11.91 -24.14
C GLU A 88 4.83 -13.10 -24.69
N SER A 89 3.61 -13.28 -24.18
CA SER A 89 2.73 -14.37 -24.57
C SER A 89 2.35 -14.24 -26.05
N GLN A 90 2.00 -13.04 -26.51
CA GLN A 90 1.71 -12.76 -27.92
C GLN A 90 2.92 -13.00 -28.83
N VAL A 91 4.10 -12.53 -28.44
CA VAL A 91 5.34 -12.76 -29.20
C VAL A 91 5.62 -14.26 -29.30
N SER A 92 5.54 -15.01 -28.19
CA SER A 92 5.77 -16.46 -28.22
C SER A 92 4.77 -17.21 -29.10
N GLY A 93 3.51 -16.76 -29.16
CA GLY A 93 2.47 -17.34 -30.02
C GLY A 93 2.60 -17.00 -31.51
N LEU A 94 3.29 -15.91 -31.86
CA LEU A 94 3.56 -15.53 -33.25
C LEU A 94 4.74 -16.31 -33.88
N PHE A 95 5.65 -16.83 -33.07
CA PHE A 95 6.84 -17.57 -33.51
C PHE A 95 6.74 -19.09 -33.30
N ASN A 96 5.58 -19.61 -32.90
CA ASN A 96 5.27 -21.03 -32.74
C ASN A 96 4.37 -21.55 -33.87
#